data_AF-X1FKD0-F1
#
_entry.id   AF-X1FKD0-F1
#
_cell.length_a   1.000
_cell.length_b   1.000
_cell.length_c   1.000
_cell.angle_alpha   90.00
_cell.angle_beta   90.00
_cell.angle_gamma   90.00
#
_symmetry.space_group_name_H-M   'P 1'
#
loop_
_entity.id
_entity.type
_entity.pdbx_description
1 polymer ?
#
loop_
_entity_poly.entity_id
_entity_poly.type
_entity_poly.pdbx_seq_one_letter_code
_entity_poly.pdbx_strand_id
1 'polypeptide(L)'
;MRPVYNAVNQRAFKVYPNELLPPANLINLRYRGHITDAVYYDEMVRQGIDNSRADSLYKGSEVLLDGYEIISLWRRGVLTEDDRNSQLVNLGFTLDRINLLTHVTATFYARIPCTR
;
A
#
# COMPACT_ATOMS: atom_id res chain seq x y z
N MET A 1 31.39 -21.13 31.18
CA MET A 1 29.91 -21.30 31.20
C MET A 1 29.33 -20.70 29.92
N ARG A 2 28.91 -21.53 28.96
CA ARG A 2 28.36 -21.11 27.65
C ARG A 2 27.06 -21.82 27.17
N PRO A 3 26.52 -22.90 27.80
CA PRO A 3 25.28 -23.51 27.32
C PRO A 3 23.98 -23.04 28.02
N VAL A 4 24.02 -22.71 29.32
CA VAL A 4 22.81 -22.38 30.10
C VAL A 4 22.24 -21.00 29.73
N TYR A 5 23.11 -20.01 29.47
CA TYR A 5 22.71 -18.66 29.05
C TYR A 5 22.00 -18.67 27.69
N ASN A 6 22.46 -19.52 26.76
CA ASN A 6 21.85 -19.66 25.44
C ASN A 6 20.45 -20.29 25.51
N ALA A 7 20.22 -21.25 26.41
CA ALA A 7 18.92 -21.92 26.55
C ALA A 7 17.83 -21.00 27.14
N VAL A 8 18.19 -20.11 28.08
CA VAL A 8 17.26 -19.13 28.66
C VAL A 8 16.90 -18.07 27.63
N ASN A 9 17.90 -17.54 26.92
CA ASN A 9 17.68 -16.57 25.85
C ASN A 9 16.82 -17.15 24.71
N GLN A 10 17.08 -18.39 24.27
CA GLN A 10 16.27 -19.04 23.23
C GLN A 10 14.80 -19.22 23.64
N ARG A 11 14.51 -19.48 24.92
CA ARG A 11 13.13 -19.57 25.43
C ARG A 11 12.48 -18.19 25.53
N ALA A 12 13.21 -17.18 26.00
CA ALA A 12 12.73 -15.80 26.07
C ALA A 12 12.43 -15.24 24.67
N PHE A 13 13.32 -15.47 23.70
CA PHE A 13 13.15 -15.06 22.30
C PHE A 13 11.98 -15.74 21.58
N LYS A 14 11.54 -16.92 22.06
CA LYS A 14 10.36 -17.60 21.53
C LYS A 14 9.05 -16.98 21.99
N VAL A 15 9.05 -16.31 23.15
CA VAL A 15 7.86 -15.65 23.73
C VAL A 15 7.84 -14.16 23.38
N TYR A 16 9.02 -13.53 23.36
CA TYR A 16 9.23 -12.14 22.96
C TYR A 16 10.36 -12.10 21.94
N PRO A 17 10.07 -12.11 20.62
CA PRO A 17 11.11 -11.98 19.61
C PRO A 17 11.88 -10.68 19.86
N ASN A 18 13.20 -10.78 19.96
CA ASN A 18 14.09 -9.65 20.26
C ASN A 18 14.57 -8.91 19.00
N GLU A 19 13.98 -9.26 17.85
CA GLU A 19 14.25 -8.59 16.59
C GLU A 19 13.05 -7.70 16.26
N LEU A 20 13.32 -6.40 16.12
CA LEU A 20 12.33 -5.45 15.63
C LEU A 20 12.08 -5.73 14.15
N LEU A 21 10.81 -5.82 13.77
CA LEU A 21 10.46 -6.01 12.37
C LEU A 21 10.79 -4.74 11.56
N PRO A 22 11.32 -4.85 10.34
CA PRO A 22 11.54 -3.70 9.47
C PRO A 22 10.24 -2.90 9.26
N PRO A 23 10.29 -1.57 9.09
CA PRO A 23 9.10 -0.72 8.97
C PRO A 23 8.15 -1.16 7.84
N ALA A 24 8.70 -1.60 6.70
CA ALA A 24 7.90 -2.10 5.58
C ALA A 24 7.08 -3.36 5.94
N ASN A 25 7.62 -4.24 6.81
CA ASN A 25 6.89 -5.43 7.27
C ASN A 25 5.79 -5.02 8.26
N LEU A 26 6.08 -4.08 9.16
CA LEU A 26 5.09 -3.54 10.10
C LEU A 26 3.91 -2.89 9.37
N ILE A 27 4.17 -2.11 8.33
CA ILE A 27 3.15 -1.50 7.48
C ILE A 27 2.26 -2.58 6.84
N ASN A 28 2.86 -3.61 6.25
CA ASN A 28 2.12 -4.73 5.65
C ASN A 28 1.27 -5.50 6.67
N LEU A 29 1.81 -5.76 7.86
CA LEU A 29 1.07 -6.43 8.93
C LEU A 29 -0.12 -5.58 9.41
N ARG A 30 0.05 -4.26 9.50
CA ARG A 30 -1.04 -3.33 9.84
C ARG A 30 -2.12 -3.32 8.76
N TYR A 31 -1.75 -3.17 7.48
CA TYR A 31 -2.69 -3.21 6.35
C TYR A 31 -3.52 -4.49 6.31
N ARG A 32 -2.93 -5.62 6.72
CA ARG A 32 -3.60 -6.93 6.75
C ARG A 32 -4.31 -7.23 8.07
N GLY A 33 -4.30 -6.29 9.03
CA GLY A 33 -4.96 -6.45 10.33
C GLY A 33 -4.31 -7.48 11.24
N HIS A 34 -3.04 -7.84 11.02
CA HIS A 34 -2.31 -8.79 11.87
C HIS A 34 -1.75 -8.14 13.14
N ILE A 35 -1.58 -6.82 13.15
CA ILE A 35 -1.19 -6.03 14.32
C ILE A 35 -2.14 -4.85 14.48
N THR A 36 -2.28 -4.37 15.72
CA THR A 36 -3.06 -3.16 16.01
C THR A 36 -2.26 -1.90 15.75
N ASP A 37 -2.95 -0.77 15.62
CA ASP A 37 -2.32 0.55 15.50
C ASP A 37 -1.36 0.84 16.66
N ALA A 38 -1.74 0.50 17.90
CA ALA A 38 -0.89 0.69 19.07
C ALA A 38 0.43 -0.09 18.97
N VAL A 39 0.38 -1.35 18.50
CA VAL A 39 1.57 -2.18 18.28
C VAL A 39 2.43 -1.60 17.15
N TYR A 40 1.80 -1.14 16.07
CA TYR A 40 2.51 -0.50 14.96
C TYR A 40 3.29 0.74 15.43
N TYR A 41 2.65 1.67 16.13
CA TYR A 41 3.32 2.89 16.59
C TYR A 41 4.41 2.61 17.64
N ASP A 42 4.18 1.71 18.59
CA ASP A 42 5.21 1.31 19.57
C ASP A 42 6.46 0.74 18.89
N GLU A 43 6.30 -0.17 17.92
CA GLU A 43 7.41 -0.75 17.16
C GLU A 43 8.12 0.28 16.27
N MET A 44 7.40 1.23 15.68
CA MET A 44 7.99 2.31 14.89
C MET A 44 8.80 3.29 15.76
N VAL A 45 8.29 3.63 16.95
CA VAL A 45 8.98 4.50 17.92
C VAL A 45 10.26 3.84 18.42
N ARG A 46 10.25 2.52 18.69
CA ARG A 46 11.47 1.75 19.04
C ARG A 46 12.55 1.81 17.97
N GLN A 47 12.17 2.04 16.72
CA GLN A 47 13.07 2.22 15.58
C GLN A 47 13.45 3.68 15.30
N GLY A 48 13.02 4.62 16.15
CA GLY A 48 13.30 6.04 16.01
C GLY A 48 12.41 6.77 14.99
N ILE A 49 11.27 6.19 14.64
CA ILE A 49 10.27 6.80 13.75
C ILE A 49 9.09 7.26 14.59
N ASP A 50 8.90 8.57 14.70
CA ASP A 50 7.75 9.13 15.42
C ASP A 50 6.41 8.81 14.74
N ASN A 51 5.31 8.99 15.47
CA ASN A 51 3.97 8.65 14.99
C ASN A 51 3.56 9.42 13.72
N SER A 52 4.00 10.67 13.56
CA SER A 52 3.67 11.48 12.38
C SER A 52 4.37 10.95 11.12
N ARG A 53 5.64 10.57 11.25
CA ARG A 53 6.40 9.91 10.18
C ARG A 53 5.88 8.51 9.90
N ALA A 54 5.49 7.77 10.95
CA ALA A 54 4.88 6.44 10.81
C ALA A 54 3.55 6.50 10.06
N ASP A 55 2.74 7.53 10.29
CA ASP A 55 1.51 7.80 9.52
C ASP A 55 1.79 8.10 8.06
N SER A 56 2.80 8.93 7.80
CA SER A 56 3.20 9.30 6.45
C SER A 56 3.70 8.08 5.67
N LEU A 57 4.49 7.21 6.32
CA LEU A 57 4.95 5.95 5.74
C LEU A 57 3.81 4.98 5.48
N TYR A 58 2.86 4.88 6.42
CA TYR A 58 1.70 4.02 6.26
C TYR A 58 0.87 4.45 5.04
N LYS A 59 0.44 5.72 5.00
CA LYS A 59 -0.33 6.30 3.89
C LYS A 59 0.41 6.21 2.55
N GLY A 60 1.71 6.51 2.55
CA GLY A 60 2.54 6.44 1.34
C GLY A 60 2.78 5.02 0.82
N SER A 61 2.48 3.99 1.60
CA SER A 61 2.60 2.58 1.21
C SER A 61 1.28 1.99 0.72
N GLU A 62 0.23 2.80 0.58
CA GLU A 62 -1.04 2.36 0.02
C GLU A 62 -0.84 1.86 -1.42
N VAL A 63 -1.49 0.75 -1.75
CA VAL A 63 -1.50 0.24 -3.13
C VAL A 63 -2.52 1.06 -3.91
N LEU A 64 -2.02 1.89 -4.82
CA LEU A 64 -2.85 2.66 -5.73
C LEU A 64 -3.32 1.78 -6.90
N LEU A 65 -4.54 2.03 -7.37
CA LEU A 65 -5.04 1.44 -8.61
C LEU A 65 -4.15 1.86 -9.79
N ASP A 66 -4.01 0.99 -10.78
CA ASP A 66 -3.27 1.35 -11.99
C ASP A 66 -4.09 2.32 -12.88
N GLY A 67 -3.41 2.96 -13.85
CA GLY A 67 -4.07 3.94 -14.71
C GLY A 67 -5.19 3.35 -15.58
N TYR A 68 -5.12 2.07 -15.95
CA TYR A 68 -6.12 1.41 -16.77
C TYR A 68 -7.37 1.01 -15.96
N GLU A 69 -7.18 0.55 -14.73
CA GLU A 69 -8.22 0.25 -13.75
C GLU A 69 -9.02 1.50 -13.42
N ILE A 70 -8.35 2.62 -13.12
CA ILE A 70 -8.99 3.91 -12.83
C ILE A 70 -9.87 4.34 -14.01
N ILE A 71 -9.35 4.29 -15.24
CA ILE A 71 -10.12 4.65 -16.44
C ILE A 71 -11.29 3.70 -16.65
N SER A 72 -11.09 2.40 -16.43
CA SER A 72 -12.15 1.40 -16.58
C SER A 72 -13.28 1.62 -15.59
N LEU A 73 -12.98 1.95 -14.33
CA LEU A 73 -13.97 2.29 -13.31
C LEU A 73 -14.73 3.59 -13.63
N TRP A 74 -14.02 4.62 -14.10
CA TRP A 74 -14.64 5.85 -14.57
C TRP A 74 -15.60 5.62 -15.74
N ARG A 75 -15.19 4.84 -16.77
CA ARG A 75 -16.06 4.50 -17.91
C ARG A 75 -17.29 3.69 -17.51
N ARG A 76 -17.20 2.91 -16.44
CA ARG A 76 -18.32 2.15 -15.86
C ARG A 76 -19.23 3.02 -14.98
N GLY A 77 -18.91 4.29 -14.79
CA GLY A 77 -19.66 5.21 -13.94
C GLY A 77 -19.48 4.98 -12.45
N VAL A 78 -18.46 4.21 -12.03
CA VAL A 78 -18.14 3.97 -10.61
C VAL A 78 -17.39 5.15 -10.01
N LEU A 79 -16.53 5.79 -10.80
CA LEU A 79 -15.78 6.99 -10.42
C LEU A 79 -16.30 8.20 -11.16
N THR A 80 -16.31 9.36 -10.50
CA THR A 80 -16.51 10.64 -11.18
C THR A 80 -15.27 11.02 -12.00
N GLU A 81 -15.41 12.03 -12.88
CA GLU A 81 -14.27 12.56 -13.62
C GLU A 81 -13.23 13.22 -12.69
N ASP A 82 -13.67 13.87 -11.63
CA ASP A 82 -12.79 14.47 -10.62
C ASP A 82 -12.04 13.41 -9.82
N ASP A 83 -12.70 12.30 -9.45
CA ASP A 83 -12.05 11.16 -8.79
C ASP A 83 -11.00 10.53 -9.70
N ARG A 84 -11.34 10.32 -10.98
CA ARG A 84 -10.41 9.80 -12.00
C ARG A 84 -9.16 10.68 -12.09
N ASN A 85 -9.36 11.99 -12.22
CA ASN A 85 -8.26 12.95 -12.37
C ASN A 85 -7.38 12.98 -11.12
N SER A 86 -8.00 13.02 -9.93
CA SER A 86 -7.28 13.07 -8.66
C SER A 86 -6.42 11.81 -8.46
N GLN A 87 -6.97 10.62 -8.73
CA GLN A 87 -6.22 9.37 -8.61
C GLN A 87 -5.08 9.26 -9.64
N LEU A 88 -5.31 9.65 -10.90
CA LEU A 88 -4.25 9.65 -11.92
C LEU A 88 -3.16 10.69 -11.63
N VAL A 89 -3.50 11.85 -11.05
CA VAL A 89 -2.51 12.84 -10.59
C VAL A 89 -1.69 12.28 -9.43
N ASN A 90 -2.31 11.53 -8.50
CA ASN A 90 -1.58 10.86 -7.41
C ASN A 90 -0.59 9.80 -7.91
N LEU A 91 -0.85 9.17 -9.07
CA LEU A 91 0.11 8.30 -9.78
C LEU A 91 1.21 9.07 -10.50
N GLY A 92 1.14 10.40 -10.57
CA GLY A 92 2.11 11.26 -11.25
C GLY A 92 1.81 11.57 -12.72
N PHE A 93 0.58 11.35 -13.20
CA PHE A 93 0.20 11.77 -14.55
C PHE A 93 -0.12 13.27 -14.62
N THR A 94 0.30 13.91 -15.72
CA THR A 94 -0.18 15.26 -16.08
C THR A 94 -1.55 15.18 -16.75
N LEU A 95 -2.32 16.27 -16.73
CA LEU A 95 -3.64 16.32 -17.34
C LEU A 95 -3.62 15.94 -18.84
N ASP A 96 -2.59 16.39 -19.58
CA ASP A 96 -2.42 16.02 -20.98
C ASP A 96 -2.24 14.51 -21.18
N ARG A 97 -1.49 13.86 -20.28
CA ARG A 97 -1.31 12.40 -20.31
C ARG A 97 -2.58 11.67 -19.92
N ILE A 98 -3.38 12.21 -19.00
CA ILE A 98 -4.70 11.66 -18.65
C ILE A 98 -5.62 11.69 -19.86
N ASN A 99 -5.66 12.80 -20.60
CA ASN A 99 -6.45 12.92 -21.83
C ASN A 99 -5.99 11.91 -22.90
N LEU A 100 -4.67 11.77 -23.09
CA LEU A 100 -4.11 10.79 -24.02
C LEU A 100 -4.47 9.36 -23.63
N LEU A 101 -4.29 8.98 -22.36
CA LEU A 101 -4.59 7.65 -21.85
C LEU A 101 -6.09 7.33 -21.97
N THR A 102 -6.94 8.33 -21.69
CA THR A 102 -8.39 8.23 -21.87
C THR A 102 -8.76 7.99 -23.33
N HIS A 103 -8.11 8.69 -24.27
CA HIS A 103 -8.35 8.51 -25.70
C HIS A 103 -7.92 7.12 -26.20
N VAL A 104 -6.69 6.69 -25.89
CA VAL A 104 -6.14 5.40 -26.36
C VAL A 104 -6.94 4.21 -25.83
N THR A 105 -7.37 4.27 -24.58
CA THR A 105 -8.19 3.20 -23.98
C THR A 105 -9.58 3.10 -24.59
N ALA A 106 -10.12 4.17 -25.19
CA ALA A 106 -11.40 4.13 -25.91
C ALA A 106 -11.36 3.17 -27.11
N THR A 107 -10.24 3.18 -27.83
CA THR A 107 -10.05 2.43 -29.09
C THR A 107 -10.03 0.92 -28.87
N PHE A 108 -9.58 0.47 -27.70
CA PHE A 108 -9.55 -0.95 -27.34
C PHE A 108 -10.95 -1.52 -27.05
N TYR A 109 -11.86 -0.73 -26.48
CA TYR A 109 -13.21 -1.20 -26.15
C TYR A 109 -14.18 -1.19 -27.34
N ALA A 110 -13.94 -0.39 -28.37
CA ALA A 110 -14.82 -0.29 -29.55
C ALA A 110 -14.70 -1.46 -30.54
N ARG A 111 -13.78 -2.43 -30.30
CA ARG A 111 -13.38 -3.43 -31.30
C ARG A 111 -13.78 -4.87 -30.99
N ILE A 112 -14.74 -5.10 -30.11
CA ILE A 112 -15.33 -6.44 -29.93
C ILE A 112 -16.60 -6.50 -30.80
N PRO A 113 -16.53 -6.99 -32.05
CA PRO A 113 -17.74 -7.38 -32.75
C PRO A 113 -18.37 -8.52 -31.95
N CYS A 114 -19.57 -8.30 -31.40
CA CYS A 114 -20.44 -9.40 -30.99
C CYS A 114 -20.75 -10.22 -32.24
N THR A 115 -19.98 -11.29 -32.48
CA THR A 115 -20.40 -12.34 -33.40
C THR A 115 -21.56 -13.07 -32.76
N ARG A 116 -22.72 -12.91 -33.39
CA ARG A 116 -23.99 -13.55 -33.08
C ARG A 116 -23.94 -15.05 -33.35
#